data_AF-U2PVT2-F1
#
_entry.id   AF-U2PVT2-F1
#
_cell.length_a   1.000
_cell.length_b   1.000
_cell.length_c   1.000
_cell.angle_alpha   90.00
_cell.angle_beta   90.00
_cell.angle_gamma   90.00
#
_symmetry.space_group_name_H-M   'P 1'
#
loop_
_entity.id
_entity.type
_entity.pdbx_description
1 polymer ?
#
loop_
_entity_poly.entity_id
_entity_poly.type
_entity_poly.pdbx_seq_one_letter_code
_entity_poly.pdbx_strand_id
1 'polypeptide(L)' 'MFCLSQFGNDKYKVLKFFYDNEIKVKKDNYISLSQQEIADMLHYSKNKINKYIKE' A
#
# COMPACT_ATOMS: atom_id res chain seq x y z
N MET A 1 20.04 -13.31 -11.00
CA MET A 1 18.57 -13.28 -11.06
C MET A 1 18.11 -11.98 -10.42
N PHE A 2 17.74 -10.99 -11.24
CA PHE A 2 17.30 -9.69 -10.72
C PHE A 2 15.89 -9.83 -10.16
N CYS A 3 15.71 -9.51 -8.87
CA CYS A 3 14.39 -9.50 -8.28
C CYS A 3 13.72 -8.18 -8.64
N LEU A 4 12.67 -8.21 -9.46
CA LEU A 4 11.91 -7.02 -9.88
C LEU A 4 11.40 -6.19 -8.68
N SER A 5 11.30 -6.78 -7.48
CA SER A 5 10.98 -6.08 -6.23
C SER A 5 12.00 -5.01 -5.82
N GLN A 6 13.26 -5.12 -6.26
CA GLN A 6 14.30 -4.11 -6.04
C GLN A 6 14.18 -2.90 -6.96
N PHE A 7 13.53 -3.07 -8.12
CA PHE A 7 13.27 -1.99 -9.09
C PHE A 7 11.85 -1.45 -9.02
N GLY A 8 10.98 -2.07 -8.20
CA GLY A 8 9.63 -1.60 -7.94
C GLY A 8 9.66 -0.26 -7.23
N ASN A 9 9.13 0.78 -7.87
CA ASN A 9 8.90 2.10 -7.28
C ASN A 9 8.11 1.95 -5.97
N ASP A 10 8.38 2.81 -4.99
CA ASP A 10 7.67 2.84 -3.71
C ASP A 10 6.16 2.92 -3.89
N LYS A 11 5.68 3.62 -4.92
CA LYS A 11 4.26 3.65 -5.29
C LYS A 11 3.71 2.25 -5.60
N TYR A 12 4.45 1.45 -6.37
CA TYR A 12 4.05 0.09 -6.69
C TYR A 12 3.97 -0.78 -5.43
N LYS A 13 4.93 -0.65 -4.51
CA LYS A 13 4.92 -1.40 -3.24
C LYS A 13 3.69 -1.07 -2.39
N VAL A 14 3.32 0.22 -2.31
CA VAL A 14 2.12 0.66 -1.59
C VAL A 14 0.84 0.17 -2.26
N LEU A 15 0.71 0.32 -3.58
CA LEU A 15 -0.48 -0.16 -4.31
C LEU A 15 -0.63 -1.70 -4.25
N LYS A 16 0.50 -2.41 -4.34
CA LYS A 16 0.51 -3.87 -4.16
C LYS A 16 0.07 -4.25 -2.75
N PHE A 17 0.56 -3.56 -1.74
CA PHE A 17 0.12 -3.77 -0.36
C PHE A 17 -1.39 -3.54 -0.21
N PHE A 18 -1.94 -2.50 -0.84
CA PHE A 18 -3.38 -2.25 -0.85
C PHE A 18 -4.15 -3.41 -1.46
N TYR A 19 -3.72 -3.88 -2.62
CA TYR A 19 -4.33 -5.02 -3.31
C TYR A 19 -4.23 -6.33 -2.50
N ASP A 20 -3.10 -6.57 -1.85
CA ASP A 20 -2.88 -7.81 -1.09
C ASP A 20 -3.64 -7.83 0.26
N ASN A 21 -4.00 -6.65 0.80
CA ASN A 21 -4.66 -6.49 2.11
C ASN A 21 -6.08 -5.94 2.03
N GLU A 22 -6.63 -5.76 0.82
CA GLU A 22 -8.02 -5.35 0.66
C GLU A 22 -8.99 -6.48 1.01
N ILE A 23 -10.08 -6.10 1.65
CA ILE A 23 -11.19 -6.99 1.96
C ILE A 23 -12.33 -6.63 1.02
N LYS A 24 -12.79 -7.63 0.26
CA LYS A 24 -13.94 -7.48 -0.62
C LYS A 24 -15.23 -7.60 0.19
N VAL A 25 -15.99 -6.52 0.26
CA VAL A 25 -17.33 -6.50 0.85
C VAL A 25 -18.33 -6.22 -0.27
N LYS A 26 -19.13 -7.24 -0.60
CA LYS A 26 -20.03 -7.24 -1.77
C LYS A 26 -19.25 -7.01 -3.08
N LYS A 27 -19.36 -5.81 -3.65
CA LYS A 27 -18.72 -5.41 -4.92
C LYS A 27 -17.56 -4.44 -4.71
N ASP A 28 -17.38 -3.95 -3.49
CA ASP A 28 -16.42 -2.91 -3.15
C ASP A 28 -15.25 -3.51 -2.36
N ASN A 29 -14.07 -2.92 -2.55
CA ASN A 29 -12.87 -3.30 -1.84
C ASN A 29 -12.55 -2.26 -0.78
N TYR A 30 -12.21 -2.72 0.42
CA TYR A 30 -11.91 -1.87 1.56
C TYR A 30 -10.60 -2.26 2.21
N ILE A 31 -9.87 -1.26 2.70
CA ILE A 31 -8.73 -1.48 3.59
C ILE A 31 -9.15 -1.08 4.98
N SER A 32 -9.07 -2.03 5.91
CA SER A 32 -9.39 -1.79 7.33
C SER A 32 -8.25 -1.11 8.09
N LEU A 33 -7.04 -1.09 7.52
CA LEU A 33 -5.84 -0.51 8.12
C LEU A 33 -5.85 1.01 8.00
N SER A 34 -5.46 1.69 9.07
CA SER A 34 -5.22 3.13 9.06
C SER A 34 -3.94 3.48 8.29
N GLN A 35 -3.85 4.74 7.86
CA GLN A 35 -2.68 5.28 7.15
C GLN A 35 -1.37 5.13 7.94
N GLN A 36 -1.45 5.15 9.28
CA GLN A 36 -0.29 4.95 10.15
C GLN A 36 0.11 3.47 10.20
N GLU A 37 -0.84 2.56 10.38
CA GLU A 37 -0.56 1.11 10.39
C GLU A 37 0.04 0.64 9.05
N ILE A 38 -0.47 1.15 7.93
CA ILE A 38 0.10 0.91 6.59
C ILE A 38 1.54 1.42 6.52
N ALA A 39 1.79 2.63 7.04
CA ALA A 39 3.11 3.24 7.03
C ALA A 39 4.11 2.41 7.87
N ASP A 40 3.67 1.94 9.04
CA ASP A 40 4.47 1.11 9.93
C ASP A 40 4.78 -0.26 9.30
N MET A 41 3.80 -0.90 8.64
CA MET A 41 3.98 -2.18 7.94
C MET A 41 4.92 -2.09 6.72
N LEU A 42 4.91 -0.95 6.02
CA LEU A 42 5.74 -0.72 4.83
C LEU A 42 7.06 -0.01 5.14
N HIS A 43 7.31 0.33 6.41
CA HIS A 43 8.45 1.15 6.84
C HIS A 43 8.56 2.48 6.06
N TYR A 44 7.43 3.11 5.81
CA TYR A 44 7.32 4.42 5.17
C TYR A 44 6.80 5.46 6.16
N SER A 45 6.88 6.74 5.80
CA SER A 45 6.22 7.79 6.57
C SER A 45 4.73 7.83 6.24
N LYS A 46 3.90 8.15 7.25
CA LYS A 46 2.46 8.40 7.06
C LYS A 46 2.20 9.41 5.93
N ASN A 47 3.01 10.47 5.84
CA ASN A 47 2.89 11.47 4.79
C ASN A 47 3.05 10.89 3.38
N LYS A 48 3.94 9.90 3.22
CA LYS A 48 4.15 9.20 1.94
C LYS A 48 2.93 8.37 1.56
N ILE A 49 2.35 7.63 2.50
CA ILE A 49 1.10 6.89 2.30
C ILE A 49 -0.05 7.84 1.95
N ASN A 50 -0.17 8.96 2.68
CA ASN A 50 -1.20 9.97 2.44
C ASN A 50 -1.14 10.58 1.04
N LYS A 51 0.08 10.78 0.52
CA LYS A 51 0.27 11.26 -0.84
C LYS A 51 -0.33 10.28 -1.86
N TYR A 52 -0.10 8.98 -1.71
CA TYR A 52 -0.60 7.98 -2.65
C TYR A 52 -2.10 7.73 -2.55
N ILE A 53 -2.71 7.91 -1.38
CA ILE A 53 -4.18 7.79 -1.22
C ILE A 53 -4.92 9.00 -1.80
N LYS A 54 -4.28 10.18 -1.82
CA LYS A 54 -4.85 11.43 -2.33
C LYS A 54 -4.59 11.69 -3.82
N GLU A 55 -3.67 10.94 -4.44
CA GLU A 55 -3.46 10.96 -5.90
C GLU A 55 -4.66 10.36 -6.63
#